data_AF-A0A3S1HGB4-F1
#
_entry.id   AF-A0A3S1HGB4-F1
#
_cell.length_a   1.000
_cell.length_b   1.000
_cell.length_c   1.000
_cell.angle_alpha   90.00
_cell.angle_beta   90.00
_cell.angle_gamma   90.00
#
_symmetry.space_group_name_H-M   'P 1'
#
loop_
_entity.id
_entity.type
_entity.pdbx_description
1 polymer ?
#
loop_
_entity_poly.entity_id
_entity_poly.type
_entity_poly.pdbx_seq_one_letter_code
_entity_poly.pdbx_strand_id
1 'polypeptide(L)'
;FAVAVGQHACLVADALGMEAVLIHPFSGLLSAYGIGLSSVFASRQQALLKPLAEESRTEIGNLIAILRKAVIAELAAQGIGEDTVATKPVLHIRYDGTDTTLPVNFEADSIFQARRDFEIAHKAQFGFVYDDKPMIVETVGVEGTDTGGTGRDETESRTEDLAVSPSQTREIFTEG
;
A
#
# COMPACT_ATOMS: atom_id res chain seq x y z
N PHE A 1 6.85 -10.07 12.83
CA PHE A 1 8.12 -10.79 12.75
C PHE A 1 7.89 -12.26 13.09
N ALA A 2 8.81 -13.15 12.75
CA ALA A 2 8.82 -14.50 13.28
C ALA A 2 9.76 -14.56 14.50
N VAL A 3 9.54 -15.51 15.41
CA VAL A 3 10.30 -15.68 16.67
C VAL A 3 11.82 -15.74 16.45
N ALA A 4 12.28 -16.22 15.29
CA ALA A 4 13.69 -16.34 14.95
C ALA A 4 14.41 -15.01 14.63
N VAL A 5 13.66 -13.94 14.32
CA VAL A 5 14.27 -12.65 13.90
C VAL A 5 14.94 -11.95 15.07
N GLY A 6 14.39 -12.05 16.28
CA GLY A 6 14.98 -11.44 17.48
C GLY A 6 16.35 -12.02 17.84
N GLN A 7 16.62 -13.27 17.49
CA GLN A 7 17.89 -13.95 17.80
C GLN A 7 19.05 -13.46 16.93
N HIS A 8 18.77 -12.94 15.74
CA HIS A 8 19.78 -12.51 14.76
C HIS A 8 19.78 -11.01 14.50
N ALA A 9 18.87 -10.27 15.14
CA ALA A 9 18.59 -8.87 14.81
C ALA A 9 19.84 -7.97 14.93
N CYS A 10 20.63 -8.13 15.99
CA CYS A 10 21.84 -7.32 16.18
C CYS A 10 22.92 -7.63 15.13
N LEU A 11 23.15 -8.89 14.82
CA LEU A 11 24.14 -9.30 13.81
C LEU A 11 23.78 -8.79 12.41
N VAL A 12 22.49 -8.79 12.08
CA VAL A 12 22.00 -8.22 10.82
C VAL A 12 22.13 -6.70 10.81
N ALA A 13 21.81 -6.04 11.93
CA ALA A 13 21.94 -4.59 12.06
C ALA A 13 23.39 -4.13 11.88
N ASP A 14 24.35 -4.82 12.51
CA ASP A 14 25.78 -4.54 12.39
C ASP A 14 26.27 -4.71 10.95
N ALA A 15 25.87 -5.79 10.28
CA ALA A 15 26.26 -6.05 8.89
C ALA A 15 25.73 -5.02 7.89
N LEU A 16 24.60 -4.38 8.21
CA LEU A 16 23.94 -3.38 7.36
C LEU A 16 24.25 -1.93 7.77
N GLY A 17 25.00 -1.72 8.85
CA GLY A 17 25.28 -0.38 9.39
C GLY A 17 24.03 0.33 9.91
N MET A 18 23.06 -0.41 10.44
CA MET A 18 21.83 0.14 10.99
C MET A 18 22.07 0.70 12.40
N GLU A 19 21.53 1.88 12.69
CA GLU A 19 21.73 2.55 13.99
C GLU A 19 20.67 2.15 15.04
N ALA A 20 19.55 1.56 14.60
CA ALA A 20 18.44 1.21 15.47
C ALA A 20 17.73 -0.07 15.01
N VAL A 21 17.28 -0.85 15.99
CA VAL A 21 16.43 -2.02 15.81
C VAL A 21 15.17 -1.82 16.66
N LEU A 22 14.00 -1.89 16.03
CA LEU A 22 12.70 -1.81 16.70
C LEU A 22 12.13 -3.22 16.92
N ILE A 23 11.97 -3.63 18.17
CA ILE A 23 11.40 -4.94 18.54
C ILE A 23 10.06 -4.73 19.22
N HIS A 24 8.98 -5.13 18.54
CA HIS A 24 7.64 -5.07 19.09
C HIS A 24 7.43 -6.11 20.22
N PRO A 25 6.74 -5.78 21.33
CA PRO A 25 6.41 -6.76 22.38
C PRO A 25 5.64 -7.97 21.86
N PHE A 26 4.77 -7.76 20.87
CA PHE A 26 4.04 -8.83 20.16
C PHE A 26 4.75 -9.34 18.91
N SER A 27 6.08 -9.24 18.83
CA SER A 27 6.85 -9.60 17.63
C SER A 27 6.56 -11.02 17.12
N GLY A 28 6.32 -11.98 18.02
CA GLY A 28 5.93 -13.36 17.67
C GLY A 28 4.48 -13.56 17.21
N LEU A 29 3.61 -12.57 17.40
CA LEU A 29 2.20 -12.57 16.97
C LEU A 29 1.89 -11.47 15.96
N LEU A 30 2.91 -10.75 15.47
CA LEU A 30 2.72 -9.50 14.74
C LEU A 30 1.87 -9.69 13.47
N SER A 31 1.90 -10.86 12.84
CA SER A 31 1.04 -11.16 11.69
C SER A 31 -0.44 -11.16 12.08
N ALA A 32 -0.81 -11.80 13.19
CA ALA A 32 -2.18 -11.78 13.68
C ALA A 32 -2.59 -10.40 14.20
N TYR A 33 -1.66 -9.70 14.87
CA TYR A 33 -1.87 -8.34 15.34
C TYR A 33 -2.14 -7.38 14.18
N GLY A 34 -1.31 -7.40 13.13
CA GLY A 34 -1.50 -6.56 11.94
C GLY A 34 -2.79 -6.87 11.17
N ILE A 35 -3.20 -8.14 11.10
CA ILE A 35 -4.52 -8.50 10.53
C ILE A 35 -5.66 -7.90 11.36
N GLY A 36 -5.56 -7.97 12.70
CA GLY A 36 -6.58 -7.42 13.61
C GLY A 36 -6.72 -5.90 13.52
N LEU A 37 -5.62 -5.18 13.23
CA LEU A 37 -5.61 -3.72 13.06
C LEU A 37 -5.87 -3.26 11.62
N SER A 38 -5.92 -4.17 10.64
CA SER A 38 -6.07 -3.77 9.24
C SER A 38 -7.49 -3.30 8.96
N SER A 39 -7.61 -2.26 8.13
CA SER A 39 -8.88 -1.95 7.49
C SER A 39 -9.23 -3.00 6.45
N VAL A 40 -10.54 -3.24 6.29
CA VAL A 40 -11.06 -4.08 5.21
C VAL A 40 -10.88 -3.32 3.90
N PHE A 41 -10.29 -3.99 2.92
CA PHE A 41 -9.93 -3.44 1.63
C PHE A 41 -10.43 -4.34 0.51
N ALA A 42 -10.90 -3.73 -0.58
CA ALA A 42 -11.29 -4.42 -1.79
C ALA A 42 -10.77 -3.65 -3.01
N SER A 43 -10.36 -4.35 -4.05
CA SER A 43 -9.95 -3.74 -5.31
C SER A 43 -10.48 -4.51 -6.52
N ARG A 44 -10.89 -3.78 -7.55
CA ARG A 44 -11.23 -4.35 -8.86
C ARG A 44 -10.54 -3.57 -9.96
N GLN A 45 -10.09 -4.29 -10.98
CA GLN A 45 -9.39 -3.70 -12.11
C GLN A 45 -9.77 -4.39 -13.41
N GLN A 46 -9.71 -3.64 -14.51
CA GLN A 46 -10.00 -4.13 -15.84
C GLN A 46 -9.13 -3.40 -16.88
N ALA A 47 -8.60 -4.16 -17.83
CA ALA A 47 -7.81 -3.62 -18.93
C ALA A 47 -8.66 -2.68 -19.82
N LEU A 48 -8.05 -1.58 -20.25
CA LEU A 48 -8.66 -0.60 -21.16
C LEU A 48 -7.85 -0.44 -22.44
N LEU A 49 -6.51 -0.39 -22.34
CA LEU A 49 -5.58 -0.26 -23.47
C LEU A 49 -5.94 0.90 -24.42
N LYS A 50 -6.16 2.09 -23.86
CA LYS A 50 -6.51 3.30 -24.61
C LYS A 50 -5.52 4.44 -24.37
N PRO A 51 -5.36 5.38 -25.31
CA PRO A 51 -4.58 6.59 -25.06
C PRO A 51 -5.13 7.36 -23.84
N LEU A 52 -4.24 7.88 -23.01
CA LEU A 52 -4.57 8.85 -21.95
C LEU A 52 -4.90 10.20 -22.60
N ALA A 53 -6.14 10.35 -23.05
CA ALA A 53 -6.60 11.50 -23.81
C ALA A 53 -8.09 11.77 -23.50
N GLU A 54 -8.58 12.97 -23.82
CA GLU A 54 -9.97 13.37 -23.52
C GLU A 54 -11.00 12.49 -24.24
N GLU A 55 -10.66 11.94 -25.41
CA GLU A 55 -11.51 11.03 -26.16
C GLU A 55 -11.79 9.72 -25.40
N SER A 56 -10.84 9.28 -24.58
CA SER A 56 -10.94 8.06 -23.76
C SER A 56 -11.58 8.31 -22.40
N ARG A 57 -11.74 9.58 -21.97
CA ARG A 57 -12.19 9.95 -20.62
C ARG A 57 -13.55 9.38 -20.27
N THR A 58 -14.50 9.42 -21.20
CA THR A 58 -15.83 8.83 -21.00
C THR A 58 -15.78 7.32 -20.77
N GLU A 59 -14.92 6.61 -21.51
CA GLU A 59 -14.73 5.16 -21.38
C GLU A 59 -14.08 4.82 -20.03
N ILE A 60 -13.07 5.60 -19.61
CA ILE A 60 -12.45 5.51 -18.28
C ILE A 60 -13.51 5.71 -17.18
N GLY A 61 -14.30 6.78 -17.25
CA GLY A 61 -15.34 7.10 -16.26
C GLY A 61 -16.41 6.02 -16.15
N ASN A 62 -16.86 5.47 -17.28
CA ASN A 62 -17.80 4.35 -17.31
C ASN A 62 -17.21 3.10 -16.63
N LEU A 63 -15.95 2.79 -16.91
CA LEU A 63 -15.29 1.63 -16.32
C LEU A 63 -15.07 1.82 -14.80
N ILE A 64 -14.68 3.02 -14.37
CA ILE A 64 -14.60 3.38 -12.95
C ILE A 64 -15.96 3.17 -12.28
N ALA A 65 -17.07 3.59 -12.90
CA ALA A 65 -18.40 3.43 -12.31
C ALA A 65 -18.80 1.95 -12.16
N ILE A 66 -18.45 1.10 -13.13
CA ILE A 66 -18.69 -0.35 -13.06
C ILE A 66 -17.86 -0.98 -11.93
N LEU A 67 -16.56 -0.70 -11.90
CA LEU A 67 -15.63 -1.26 -10.91
C LEU A 67 -15.97 -0.77 -9.49
N ARG A 68 -16.36 0.49 -9.34
CA ARG A 68 -16.81 1.05 -8.06
C ARG A 68 -18.01 0.29 -7.49
N LYS A 69 -19.01 -0.02 -8.32
CA LYS A 69 -20.17 -0.83 -7.89
C LYS A 69 -19.74 -2.23 -7.45
N ALA A 70 -18.81 -2.86 -8.18
CA ALA A 70 -18.31 -4.18 -7.81
C ALA A 70 -17.54 -4.17 -6.49
N VAL A 71 -16.71 -3.16 -6.25
CA VAL A 71 -15.96 -2.95 -5.00
C VAL A 71 -16.91 -2.72 -3.81
N ILE A 72 -17.90 -1.84 -3.98
CA ILE A 72 -18.89 -1.57 -2.93
C ILE A 72 -19.69 -2.84 -2.61
N ALA A 73 -20.13 -3.59 -3.63
CA ALA A 73 -20.85 -4.85 -3.42
C ALA A 73 -20.03 -5.91 -2.68
N GLU A 74 -18.72 -6.00 -2.96
CA GLU A 74 -17.82 -6.91 -2.24
C GLU A 74 -17.60 -6.52 -0.78
N LEU A 75 -17.49 -5.23 -0.49
CA LEU A 75 -17.37 -4.73 0.88
C LEU A 75 -18.70 -4.89 1.65
N ALA A 76 -19.84 -4.66 0.99
CA ALA A 76 -21.16 -4.89 1.55
C ALA A 76 -21.38 -6.37 1.90
N ALA A 77 -20.89 -7.31 1.09
CA ALA A 77 -20.93 -8.73 1.37
C ALA A 77 -20.13 -9.12 2.64
N GLN A 78 -19.19 -8.28 3.07
CA GLN A 78 -18.42 -8.43 4.30
C GLN A 78 -19.03 -7.65 5.48
N GLY A 79 -20.21 -7.07 5.32
CA GLY A 79 -20.92 -6.33 6.35
C GLY A 79 -20.48 -4.87 6.52
N ILE A 80 -19.72 -4.32 5.58
CA ILE A 80 -19.32 -2.90 5.57
C ILE A 80 -20.43 -2.06 4.93
N GLY A 81 -20.90 -1.03 5.65
CA GLY A 81 -21.92 -0.12 5.14
C GLY A 81 -21.38 0.77 4.01
N GLU A 82 -22.17 1.00 2.96
CA GLU A 82 -21.74 1.78 1.80
C GLU A 82 -21.33 3.23 2.16
N ASP A 83 -21.94 3.80 3.20
CA ASP A 83 -21.65 5.11 3.77
C ASP A 83 -20.29 5.20 4.47
N THR A 84 -19.71 4.04 4.80
CA THR A 84 -18.39 3.91 5.44
C THR A 84 -17.29 3.47 4.47
N VAL A 85 -17.58 3.39 3.17
CA VAL A 85 -16.59 3.02 2.14
C VAL A 85 -16.05 4.26 1.45
N ALA A 86 -14.74 4.48 1.54
CA ALA A 86 -14.03 5.41 0.65
C ALA A 86 -13.55 4.65 -0.59
N THR A 87 -13.80 5.20 -1.78
CA THR A 87 -13.31 4.60 -3.04
C THR A 87 -12.37 5.53 -3.78
N LYS A 88 -11.29 4.98 -4.31
CA LYS A 88 -10.24 5.69 -5.05
C LYS A 88 -10.04 5.05 -6.43
N PRO A 89 -10.35 5.75 -7.53
CA PRO A 89 -9.97 5.30 -8.87
C PRO A 89 -8.46 5.47 -9.11
N VAL A 90 -7.86 4.46 -9.71
CA VAL A 90 -6.42 4.41 -10.05
C VAL A 90 -6.26 3.98 -11.51
N LEU A 91 -5.54 4.76 -12.30
CA LEU A 91 -5.15 4.38 -13.65
C LEU A 91 -3.73 3.80 -13.64
N HIS A 92 -3.54 2.67 -14.30
CA HIS A 92 -2.21 2.14 -14.58
C HIS A 92 -1.79 2.63 -15.95
N ILE A 93 -0.85 3.58 -15.95
CA ILE A 93 -0.44 4.32 -17.14
C ILE A 93 0.98 3.89 -17.50
N ARG A 94 1.25 3.74 -18.80
CA ARG A 94 2.59 3.50 -19.33
C ARG A 94 2.84 4.36 -20.56
N TYR A 95 4.09 4.57 -20.90
CA TYR A 95 4.43 5.10 -22.22
C TYR A 95 4.18 4.04 -23.30
N ASP A 96 3.77 4.47 -24.48
CA ASP A 96 3.58 3.58 -25.61
C ASP A 96 4.89 2.85 -25.98
N GLY A 97 4.76 1.57 -26.31
CA GLY A 97 5.87 0.65 -26.55
C GLY A 97 6.74 0.32 -25.32
N THR A 98 6.29 0.61 -24.10
CA THR A 98 6.92 0.16 -22.85
C THR A 98 6.02 -0.84 -22.12
N ASP A 99 6.59 -1.70 -21.27
CA ASP A 99 5.88 -2.73 -20.49
C ASP A 99 5.75 -2.37 -19.00
N THR A 100 6.13 -1.16 -18.61
CA THR A 100 6.12 -0.72 -17.21
C THR A 100 5.02 0.30 -16.97
N THR A 101 4.04 -0.08 -16.16
CA THR A 101 2.99 0.81 -15.71
C THR A 101 3.31 1.45 -14.37
N LEU A 102 2.79 2.66 -14.18
CA LEU A 102 2.75 3.35 -12.91
C LEU A 102 1.31 3.66 -12.52
N PRO A 103 0.93 3.44 -11.25
CA PRO A 103 -0.38 3.78 -10.75
C PRO A 103 -0.50 5.30 -10.58
N VAL A 104 -1.62 5.87 -11.03
CA VAL A 104 -1.92 7.31 -10.97
C VAL A 104 -3.33 7.52 -10.45
N ASN A 105 -3.47 8.42 -9.48
CA ASN A 105 -4.78 8.79 -8.93
C ASN A 105 -5.63 9.49 -10.00
N PHE A 106 -6.91 9.12 -10.11
CA PHE A 106 -7.84 9.73 -11.05
C PHE A 106 -9.11 10.29 -10.40
N GLU A 107 -9.07 10.61 -9.10
CA GLU A 107 -10.20 11.22 -8.38
C GLU A 107 -10.64 12.56 -8.97
N ALA A 108 -9.70 13.33 -9.52
CA ALA A 108 -9.97 14.61 -10.15
C ALA A 108 -10.66 14.51 -11.52
N ASP A 109 -10.80 13.30 -12.09
CA ASP A 109 -11.35 13.06 -13.43
C ASP A 109 -10.72 14.00 -14.49
N SER A 110 -9.40 14.14 -14.45
CA SER A 110 -8.66 15.08 -15.31
C SER A 110 -7.48 14.38 -15.97
N ILE A 111 -7.53 14.31 -17.31
CA ILE A 111 -6.47 13.74 -18.14
C ILE A 111 -5.17 14.54 -17.96
N PHE A 112 -5.28 15.88 -17.89
CA PHE A 112 -4.12 16.76 -17.68
C PHE A 112 -3.43 16.48 -16.34
N GLN A 113 -4.20 16.36 -15.25
CA GLN A 113 -3.63 16.07 -13.93
C GLN A 113 -3.01 14.68 -13.90
N ALA A 114 -3.70 13.67 -14.45
CA ALA A 114 -3.19 12.30 -14.53
C ALA A 114 -1.86 12.21 -15.30
N ARG A 115 -1.75 12.94 -16.42
CA ARG A 115 -0.49 13.03 -17.19
C ARG A 115 0.64 13.60 -16.34
N ARG A 116 0.38 14.72 -15.65
CA ARG A 116 1.37 15.38 -14.79
C ARG A 116 1.82 14.46 -13.66
N ASP A 117 0.88 13.78 -13.00
CA ASP A 117 1.17 12.89 -11.88
C ASP A 117 1.96 11.66 -12.33
N PHE A 118 1.65 11.13 -13.52
CA PHE A 118 2.44 10.08 -14.17
C PHE A 118 3.88 10.53 -14.42
N GLU A 119 4.09 11.71 -15.04
CA GLU A 119 5.43 12.23 -15.34
C GLU A 119 6.25 12.46 -14.06
N ILE A 120 5.63 12.96 -12.99
CA ILE A 120 6.26 13.11 -11.67
C ILE A 120 6.69 11.74 -11.13
N ALA A 121 5.80 10.75 -11.12
CA ALA A 121 6.09 9.41 -10.63
C ALA A 121 7.19 8.73 -11.46
N HIS A 122 7.11 8.83 -12.80
CA HIS A 122 8.08 8.26 -13.71
C HIS A 122 9.46 8.89 -13.53
N LYS A 123 9.54 10.21 -13.36
CA LYS A 123 10.80 10.91 -13.09
C LYS A 123 11.37 10.53 -11.73
N ALA A 124 10.54 10.37 -10.70
CA ALA A 124 10.99 9.95 -9.37
C ALA A 124 11.56 8.53 -9.40
N GLN A 125 10.96 7.62 -10.15
CA GLN A 125 11.37 6.22 -10.20
C GLN A 125 12.53 5.95 -11.17
N PHE A 126 12.57 6.62 -12.32
CA PHE A 126 13.53 6.32 -13.40
C PHE A 126 14.47 7.48 -13.73
N GLY A 127 14.22 8.68 -13.21
CA GLY A 127 15.09 9.86 -13.40
C GLY A 127 14.82 10.66 -14.69
N PHE A 128 13.87 10.26 -15.53
CA PHE A 128 13.56 10.93 -16.80
C PHE A 128 12.07 10.84 -17.16
N VAL A 129 11.65 11.56 -18.21
CA VAL A 129 10.34 11.47 -18.87
C VAL A 129 10.56 11.46 -20.39
N TYR A 130 9.61 10.94 -21.16
CA TYR A 130 9.63 11.06 -22.62
C TYR A 130 8.76 12.24 -23.05
N ASP A 131 9.31 13.15 -23.85
CA ASP A 131 8.58 14.33 -24.32
C ASP A 131 7.56 13.99 -25.43
N ASP A 132 7.92 13.08 -26.35
CA ASP A 132 7.15 12.78 -27.57
C ASP A 132 6.49 11.40 -27.59
N LYS A 133 6.51 10.66 -26.46
CA LYS A 133 5.83 9.36 -26.40
C LYS A 133 4.40 9.50 -25.89
N PRO A 134 3.40 8.97 -26.62
CA PRO A 134 2.04 8.85 -26.11
C PRO A 134 1.99 8.04 -24.82
N MET A 135 1.01 8.35 -23.96
CA MET A 135 0.71 7.58 -22.77
C MET A 135 -0.53 6.73 -22.99
N ILE A 136 -0.48 5.49 -22.51
CA ILE A 136 -1.55 4.50 -22.62
C ILE A 136 -2.05 4.19 -21.21
N VAL A 137 -3.35 4.28 -21.02
CA VAL A 137 -4.05 3.68 -19.89
C VAL A 137 -4.15 2.19 -20.17
N GLU A 138 -3.31 1.40 -19.53
CA GLU A 138 -3.31 -0.05 -19.67
C GLU A 138 -4.51 -0.66 -18.94
N THR A 139 -4.70 -0.25 -17.69
CA THR A 139 -5.73 -0.80 -16.80
C THR A 139 -6.37 0.32 -15.97
N VAL A 140 -7.68 0.22 -15.77
CA VAL A 140 -8.44 1.05 -14.83
C VAL A 140 -8.73 0.21 -13.59
N GLY A 141 -8.44 0.76 -12.42
CA GLY A 141 -8.70 0.16 -11.12
C GLY A 141 -9.57 1.06 -10.24
N VAL A 142 -10.29 0.44 -9.32
CA VAL A 142 -10.92 1.11 -8.19
C VAL A 142 -10.55 0.36 -6.93
N GLU A 143 -10.07 1.09 -5.94
CA GLU A 143 -9.74 0.63 -4.60
C GLU A 143 -10.83 1.12 -3.64
N GLY A 144 -11.27 0.27 -2.72
CA GLY A 144 -12.26 0.58 -1.70
C GLY A 144 -11.72 0.22 -0.33
N THR A 145 -11.86 1.12 0.64
CA THR A 145 -11.40 0.93 2.01
C THR A 145 -12.50 1.30 2.99
N ASP A 146 -12.67 0.47 4.01
CA ASP A 146 -13.50 0.77 5.19
C ASP A 146 -12.89 1.92 6.00
N THR A 147 -13.62 3.03 6.11
CA THR A 147 -13.27 4.20 6.93
C THR A 147 -14.03 4.28 8.26
N GLY A 148 -14.93 3.32 8.54
CA GLY A 148 -15.73 3.29 9.77
C GLY A 148 -14.96 2.86 11.02
N GLY A 149 -13.79 2.23 10.85
CA GLY A 149 -12.94 1.74 11.93
C GLY A 149 -12.15 2.85 12.65
N THR A 150 -12.80 3.70 13.42
CA THR A 150 -12.10 4.49 14.46
C THR A 150 -11.71 3.56 15.62
N GLY A 151 -10.42 3.46 15.95
CA GLY A 151 -9.92 2.65 17.07
C GLY A 151 -9.03 1.44 16.72
N ARG A 152 -8.45 1.42 15.51
CA ARG A 152 -7.44 0.43 15.10
C ARG A 152 -5.99 0.87 15.39
N ASP A 153 -5.81 2.00 16.08
CA ASP A 153 -4.50 2.47 16.47
C ASP A 153 -4.00 1.75 17.73
N GLU A 154 -2.71 1.47 17.74
CA GLU A 154 -2.05 0.96 18.92
C GLU A 154 -1.99 2.05 20.00
N THR A 155 -2.51 1.75 21.18
CA THR A 155 -2.43 2.66 22.33
C THR A 155 -0.98 2.82 22.75
N GLU A 156 -0.47 4.05 22.77
CA GLU A 156 0.85 4.34 23.34
C GLU A 156 0.90 3.87 24.80
N SER A 157 1.79 2.92 25.07
CA SER A 157 2.12 2.54 26.43
C SER A 157 3.24 3.42 26.94
N ARG A 158 3.08 3.93 28.17
CA ARG A 158 4.17 4.64 28.84
C ARG A 158 5.32 3.67 29.08
N THR A 159 6.53 4.08 28.71
CA THR A 159 7.73 3.37 29.08
C THR A 159 8.00 3.60 30.57
N GLU A 160 8.30 2.51 31.28
CA GLU A 160 8.72 2.57 32.68
C GLU A 160 10.18 2.10 32.75
N ASP A 161 11.04 2.92 33.34
CA ASP A 161 12.41 2.51 33.66
C ASP A 161 12.38 1.57 34.88
N LEU A 162 12.26 0.28 34.59
CA LEU A 162 12.25 -0.80 35.57
C LEU A 162 13.61 -1.47 35.63
N ALA A 163 14.24 -1.44 36.81
CA ALA A 163 15.39 -2.27 37.10
C ALA A 163 14.93 -3.72 37.33
N VAL A 164 15.09 -4.58 36.32
CA VAL A 164 14.66 -5.98 36.38
C VAL A 164 15.72 -6.84 37.09
N SER A 165 15.30 -7.60 38.09
CA SER A 165 16.16 -8.61 38.74
C SER A 165 16.17 -9.90 37.91
N PRO A 166 17.33 -10.56 37.74
CA PRO A 166 17.40 -11.79 36.95
C PRO A 166 16.60 -12.91 37.61
N SER A 167 15.72 -13.54 36.86
CA SER A 167 14.96 -14.72 37.31
C SER A 167 15.76 -16.02 37.15
N GLN A 168 16.74 -16.05 36.24
CA GLN A 168 17.54 -17.23 35.92
C GLN A 168 18.86 -16.88 35.23
N THR A 169 19.89 -17.69 35.42
CA THR A 169 21.17 -17.64 34.71
C THR A 169 21.39 -18.92 33.90
N ARG A 170 21.97 -18.78 32.70
CA ARG A 170 22.29 -19.86 31.76
C ARG A 170 23.64 -19.59 31.09
N GLU A 171 24.37 -20.65 30.76
CA GLU A 171 25.57 -20.55 29.92
C GLU A 171 25.15 -20.30 28.46
N ILE A 172 25.84 -19.38 27.81
CA ILE A 172 25.69 -19.07 26.38
C ILE A 172 27.05 -19.27 25.71
N PHE A 173 27.04 -19.82 24.50
CA PHE A 173 28.23 -19.97 23.67
C PHE A 173 28.09 -19.05 22.46
N THR A 174 29.05 -18.16 22.27
CA THR A 174 29.09 -17.20 21.15
C THR A 174 30.47 -17.24 20.52
N GLU A 175 30.56 -16.99 19.21
CA GLU A 175 31.82 -16.88 18.44
C GLU A 175 32.70 -18.13 18.27
N GLY A 176 32.21 -19.34 18.58
CA GLY A 176 32.89 -20.60 18.22
C GLY A 176 34.05 -20.98 19.13
#